data_AF-A0A1Y1N3Y4-F1
#
_entry.id   AF-A0A1Y1N3Y4-F1
#
_cell.length_a   1.000
_cell.length_b   1.000
_cell.length_c   1.000
_cell.angle_alpha   90.00
_cell.angle_beta   90.00
_cell.angle_gamma   90.00
#
_symmetry.space_group_name_H-M   'P 1'
#
loop_
_entity.id
_entity.type
_entity.pdbx_description
1 polymer ?
#
loop_
_entity_poly.entity_id
_entity_poly.type
_entity_poly.pdbx_seq_one_letter_code
_entity_poly.pdbx_strand_id
1 'polypeptide(L)'
;MGKWAKYVKQHRKEWEEEKQFKGWLISKDDKSYCKLCNAELRSHRGDLIRHATTSKHKSNMSKINNHCSLRNFGVVVCTDQIKRKELILASFIANHTSIRSIDHLSEILNKFCEHQNKPSSSAASNVDTLHLHKTKCAALIRNVIAPSLLNELVEDLSNSPFSIIVDESTDV
;
A
#
# COMPACT_ATOMS: atom_id res chain seq x y z
N MET A 1 27.80 -45.16 -21.73
CA MET A 1 27.29 -44.21 -20.70
C MET A 1 28.12 -42.93 -20.77
N GLY A 2 27.50 -41.79 -21.11
CA GLY A 2 28.22 -40.54 -21.44
C GLY A 2 28.79 -39.82 -20.21
N LYS A 3 30.08 -39.45 -20.28
CA LYS A 3 30.93 -38.85 -19.23
C LYS A 3 30.56 -37.42 -18.78
N TRP A 4 29.34 -36.94 -19.01
CA TRP A 4 28.96 -35.53 -18.79
C TRP A 4 27.74 -35.36 -17.88
N ALA A 5 27.45 -36.38 -17.07
CA ALA A 5 26.42 -36.27 -16.04
C ALA A 5 27.02 -35.63 -14.78
N LYS A 6 26.36 -34.58 -14.28
CA LYS A 6 26.46 -33.97 -12.93
C LYS A 6 27.40 -32.78 -12.75
N TYR A 7 27.06 -31.65 -13.37
CA TYR A 7 27.24 -30.35 -12.71
C TYR A 7 25.87 -29.66 -12.65
N VAL A 8 25.15 -29.86 -11.54
CA VAL A 8 23.90 -29.14 -11.28
C VAL A 8 24.30 -27.77 -10.75
N LYS A 9 24.28 -26.77 -11.62
CA LYS A 9 24.51 -25.38 -11.21
C LYS A 9 23.26 -24.88 -10.49
N GLN A 10 23.43 -24.34 -9.29
CA GLN A 10 22.37 -23.73 -8.50
C GLN A 10 22.11 -22.29 -8.95
N HIS A 11 20.92 -21.78 -8.66
CA HIS A 11 20.56 -20.39 -8.91
C HIS A 11 21.46 -19.45 -8.08
N ARG A 12 21.96 -18.36 -8.68
CA ARG A 12 22.71 -17.33 -7.96
C ARG A 12 21.80 -16.12 -7.74
N LYS A 13 21.59 -15.75 -6.47
CA LYS A 13 20.79 -14.58 -6.08
C LYS A 13 21.30 -13.27 -6.69
N GLU A 14 22.62 -13.16 -6.91
CA GLU A 14 23.26 -12.02 -7.58
C GLU A 14 22.66 -11.74 -8.98
N TRP A 15 22.13 -12.76 -9.65
CA TRP A 15 21.49 -12.58 -10.96
C TRP A 15 20.18 -11.80 -10.86
N GLU A 16 19.49 -11.79 -9.72
CA GLU A 16 18.27 -10.99 -9.55
C GLU A 16 18.56 -9.48 -9.53
N GLU A 17 19.78 -9.09 -9.16
CA GLU A 17 20.22 -7.69 -9.09
C GLU A 17 20.87 -7.19 -10.39
N GLU A 18 21.37 -8.10 -11.24
CA GLU A 18 21.93 -7.74 -12.55
C GLU A 18 20.90 -7.05 -13.44
N LYS A 19 21.26 -5.91 -14.05
CA LYS A 19 20.39 -5.11 -14.94
C LYS A 19 19.70 -5.92 -16.05
N GLN A 20 20.29 -7.03 -16.46
CA GLN A 20 19.82 -7.87 -17.57
C GLN A 20 18.70 -8.85 -17.18
N PHE A 21 18.63 -9.21 -15.89
CA PHE A 21 17.68 -10.21 -15.37
C PHE A 21 16.73 -9.62 -14.32
N LYS A 22 17.03 -8.41 -13.84
CA LYS A 22 16.23 -7.65 -12.89
C LYS A 22 14.78 -7.47 -13.38
N GLY A 23 13.83 -7.81 -12.51
CA GLY A 23 12.40 -7.59 -12.73
C GLY A 23 11.61 -8.78 -13.25
N TRP A 24 12.26 -9.85 -13.75
CA TRP A 24 11.56 -11.04 -14.24
C TRP A 24 12.11 -12.38 -13.74
N LEU A 25 13.40 -12.44 -13.39
CA LEU A 25 14.04 -13.64 -12.84
C LEU A 25 13.83 -13.70 -11.33
N ILE A 26 13.39 -14.85 -10.82
CA ILE A 26 13.27 -15.14 -9.39
C ILE A 26 13.82 -16.54 -9.10
N SER A 27 14.32 -16.75 -7.89
CA SER A 27 14.58 -18.09 -7.36
C SER A 27 13.29 -18.76 -6.87
N LYS A 28 12.98 -19.96 -7.38
CA LYS A 28 11.90 -20.82 -6.87
C LYS A 28 12.45 -22.24 -6.71
N ASP A 29 12.39 -22.77 -5.49
CA ASP A 29 12.91 -24.10 -5.13
C ASP A 29 14.37 -24.33 -5.60
N ASP A 30 15.25 -23.35 -5.33
CA ASP A 30 16.67 -23.30 -5.75
C ASP A 30 16.95 -23.34 -7.26
N LYS A 31 15.91 -23.20 -8.08
CA LYS A 31 16.00 -23.09 -9.54
C LYS A 31 15.69 -21.68 -10.01
N SER A 32 16.27 -21.31 -11.15
CA SER A 32 15.90 -20.09 -11.87
C SER A 32 14.47 -20.19 -12.39
N TYR A 33 13.65 -19.18 -12.16
CA TYR A 33 12.28 -19.12 -12.64
C TYR A 33 11.98 -17.78 -13.32
N CYS A 34 11.29 -17.82 -14.46
CA CYS A 34 10.80 -16.62 -15.12
C CYS A 34 9.36 -16.32 -14.67
N LYS A 35 9.17 -15.20 -13.96
CA LYS A 35 7.85 -14.70 -13.55
C LYS A 35 6.95 -14.37 -14.74
N LEU A 36 7.54 -13.91 -15.85
CA LEU A 36 6.79 -13.45 -17.04
C LEU A 36 6.31 -14.60 -17.92
N CYS A 37 7.13 -15.64 -18.06
CA CYS A 37 6.82 -16.78 -18.91
C CYS A 37 6.24 -17.96 -18.14
N ASN A 38 6.20 -17.87 -16.81
CA ASN A 38 5.79 -18.92 -15.89
C ASN A 38 6.53 -20.23 -16.17
N ALA A 39 7.86 -20.15 -16.28
CA ALA A 39 8.71 -21.23 -16.77
C ALA A 39 9.94 -21.44 -15.86
N GLU A 40 10.20 -22.69 -15.51
CA GLU A 40 11.46 -23.12 -14.90
C GLU A 40 12.58 -23.04 -15.93
N LEU A 41 13.67 -22.37 -15.57
CA LEU A 41 14.86 -22.22 -16.39
C LEU A 41 16.02 -22.96 -15.74
N ARG A 42 16.90 -23.50 -16.58
CA ARG A 42 18.19 -24.00 -16.10
C ARG A 42 18.98 -22.83 -15.53
N SER A 43 19.55 -23.01 -14.34
CA SER A 43 20.37 -22.02 -13.64
C SER A 43 21.74 -21.84 -14.28
N HIS A 44 21.75 -21.44 -15.56
CA HIS A 44 22.92 -21.18 -16.37
C HIS A 44 22.77 -19.84 -17.10
N ARG A 45 23.75 -18.96 -16.95
CA ARG A 45 23.69 -17.59 -17.48
C ARG A 45 23.35 -17.53 -18.98
N GLY A 46 23.93 -18.42 -19.80
CA GLY A 46 23.63 -18.48 -21.23
C GLY A 46 22.18 -18.86 -21.54
N ASP A 47 21.56 -19.72 -20.72
CA ASP A 47 20.15 -20.11 -20.87
C ASP A 47 19.21 -18.97 -20.47
N LEU A 48 19.58 -18.19 -19.45
CA LEU A 48 18.82 -17.00 -19.02
C LEU A 48 18.85 -15.90 -20.09
N ILE A 49 20.03 -15.63 -20.68
CA ILE A 49 20.17 -14.66 -21.77
C ILE A 49 19.37 -15.11 -23.00
N ARG A 50 19.47 -16.39 -23.36
CA ARG A 50 18.70 -16.97 -24.47
C ARG A 50 17.20 -16.92 -24.19
N HIS A 51 16.77 -17.14 -22.95
CA HIS A 51 15.36 -17.01 -22.58
C HIS A 51 14.87 -15.57 -22.77
N ALA A 52 15.65 -14.58 -22.33
CA ALA A 52 15.32 -13.16 -22.47
C ALA A 52 15.11 -12.74 -23.93
N THR A 53 15.80 -13.38 -24.88
CA THR A 53 15.67 -13.08 -26.31
C THR A 53 14.49 -13.80 -26.99
N THR A 54 13.85 -14.77 -26.33
CA THR A 54 12.72 -15.51 -26.92
C THR A 54 11.51 -14.63 -27.22
N SER A 55 10.78 -14.95 -28.29
CA SER A 55 9.59 -14.22 -28.69
C SER A 55 8.52 -14.20 -27.58
N LYS A 56 8.32 -15.33 -26.88
CA LYS A 56 7.38 -15.43 -25.76
C LYS A 56 7.73 -14.44 -24.64
N HIS A 57 9.02 -14.36 -24.28
CA HIS A 57 9.49 -13.43 -23.26
C HIS A 57 9.31 -11.97 -23.69
N LYS A 58 9.74 -11.62 -24.90
CA LYS A 58 9.58 -10.27 -25.46
C LYS A 58 8.12 -9.82 -25.52
N SER A 59 7.22 -10.69 -25.97
CA SER A 59 5.78 -10.41 -26.01
C SER A 59 5.15 -10.23 -24.63
N ASN A 60 5.66 -10.93 -23.59
CA ASN A 60 5.16 -10.74 -22.23
C ASN A 60 5.76 -9.49 -21.56
N MET A 61 7.03 -9.16 -21.87
CA MET A 61 7.66 -7.91 -21.45
C MET A 61 6.93 -6.69 -22.02
N SER A 62 6.57 -6.70 -23.30
CA SER A 62 5.84 -5.58 -23.91
C SER A 62 4.44 -5.39 -23.32
N LYS A 63 3.76 -6.47 -22.95
CA LYS A 63 2.44 -6.41 -22.28
C LYS A 63 2.51 -5.72 -20.92
N ILE A 64 3.59 -5.89 -20.17
CA ILE A 64 3.77 -5.23 -18.86
C ILE A 64 4.02 -3.74 -19.04
N ASN A 65 4.85 -3.36 -20.01
CA ASN A 65 5.11 -1.95 -20.29
C ASN A 65 3.87 -1.21 -20.81
N ASN A 66 2.93 -1.94 -21.41
CA ASN A 66 1.64 -1.41 -21.85
C ASN A 66 0.57 -1.37 -20.76
N HIS A 67 0.85 -1.87 -19.54
CA HIS A 67 -0.10 -1.72 -18.46
C HIS A 67 -0.07 -0.27 -17.97
N CYS A 68 -1.21 0.40 -18.06
CA CYS A 68 -1.38 1.74 -17.51
C CYS A 68 -1.09 1.70 -16.00
N SER A 69 -0.28 2.64 -15.50
CA SER A 69 -0.02 2.72 -14.05
C SER A 69 -1.36 2.80 -13.30
N LEU A 70 -1.48 2.17 -12.12
CA LEU A 70 -2.67 2.30 -11.28
C LEU A 70 -3.03 3.77 -10.99
N ARG A 71 -2.02 4.65 -11.02
CA ARG A 71 -2.20 6.10 -10.90
C ARG A 71 -3.09 6.68 -12.01
N ASN A 72 -3.01 6.14 -13.23
CA ASN A 72 -3.84 6.56 -14.36
C ASN A 72 -5.30 6.08 -14.23
N PHE A 73 -5.58 5.11 -13.37
CA PHE A 73 -6.94 4.68 -13.01
C PHE A 73 -7.51 5.48 -11.83
N GLY A 74 -6.85 6.58 -11.42
CA GLY A 74 -7.28 7.40 -10.29
C GLY A 74 -6.94 6.80 -8.93
N VAL A 75 -6.16 5.72 -8.88
CA VAL A 75 -5.65 5.17 -7.61
C VAL A 75 -4.49 6.03 -7.14
N VAL A 76 -4.81 7.03 -6.32
CA VAL A 76 -3.82 7.86 -5.65
C VAL A 76 -3.40 7.18 -4.36
N VAL A 77 -2.11 6.87 -4.24
CA VAL A 77 -1.53 6.43 -2.97
C VAL A 77 -1.55 7.64 -2.02
N CYS A 78 -2.39 7.57 -0.98
CA CYS A 78 -2.40 8.60 0.06
C CYS A 78 -1.05 8.65 0.76
N THR A 79 -0.47 9.86 0.83
CA THR A 79 0.72 10.13 1.63
C THR A 79 0.41 9.87 3.10
N ASP A 80 1.41 9.47 3.88
CA ASP A 80 1.22 9.23 5.32
C ASP A 80 0.83 10.51 6.07
N GLN A 81 1.20 11.67 5.53
CA GLN A 81 0.78 12.99 6.03
C GLN A 81 -0.74 13.19 5.91
N ILE A 82 -1.36 12.83 4.78
CA ILE A 82 -2.82 12.89 4.61
C ILE A 82 -3.52 11.97 5.61
N LYS A 83 -3.06 10.71 5.71
CA LYS A 83 -3.66 9.73 6.64
C LYS A 83 -3.64 10.24 8.08
N ARG A 84 -2.50 10.82 8.52
CA ARG A 84 -2.36 11.38 9.86
C ARG A 84 -3.35 12.53 10.09
N LYS A 85 -3.47 13.46 9.15
CA LYS A 85 -4.45 14.57 9.24
C LYS A 85 -5.88 14.05 9.33
N GLU A 86 -6.23 13.05 8.52
CA GLU A 86 -7.57 12.45 8.52
C GLU A 86 -7.88 11.75 9.85
N LEU A 87 -6.92 11.03 10.43
CA LEU A 87 -7.11 10.37 11.74
C LEU A 87 -7.28 11.37 12.87
N ILE A 88 -6.45 12.43 12.92
CA ILE A 88 -6.57 13.49 13.93
C ILE A 88 -7.95 14.15 13.83
N LEU A 89 -8.37 14.50 12.62
CA LEU A 89 -9.66 15.16 12.42
C LEU A 89 -10.83 14.22 12.73
N ALA A 90 -10.76 12.95 12.34
CA ALA A 90 -11.78 11.95 12.69
C ALA A 90 -11.91 11.76 14.21
N SER A 91 -10.79 11.77 14.94
CA SER A 91 -10.78 11.74 16.41
C SER A 91 -11.45 12.97 17.01
N PHE A 92 -11.14 14.17 16.51
CA PHE A 92 -11.79 15.40 16.95
C PHE A 92 -13.31 15.36 16.73
N ILE A 93 -13.76 14.90 15.56
CA ILE A 93 -15.19 14.75 15.25
C ILE A 93 -15.86 13.78 16.23
N ALA A 94 -15.26 12.62 16.49
CA ALA A 94 -15.83 11.62 17.39
C ALA A 94 -16.06 12.15 18.82
N ASN A 95 -15.20 13.04 19.31
CA ASN A 95 -15.25 13.54 20.68
C ASN A 95 -16.10 14.81 20.86
N HIS A 96 -16.24 15.65 19.83
CA HIS A 96 -16.70 17.02 20.04
C HIS A 96 -17.83 17.50 19.12
N THR A 97 -18.21 16.77 18.08
CA THR A 97 -19.22 17.26 17.14
C THR A 97 -19.97 16.17 16.40
N SER A 98 -21.00 16.58 15.64
CA SER A 98 -21.70 15.68 14.72
C SER A 98 -20.81 15.32 13.54
N ILE A 99 -20.84 14.05 13.17
CA ILE A 99 -20.14 13.55 11.98
C ILE A 99 -20.59 14.22 10.67
N ARG A 100 -21.79 14.84 10.65
CA ARG A 100 -22.30 15.55 9.47
C ARG A 100 -21.50 16.80 9.15
N SER A 101 -20.86 17.40 10.15
CA SER A 101 -20.10 18.65 10.00
C SER A 101 -18.81 18.46 9.19
N ILE A 102 -18.31 17.22 9.07
CA ILE A 102 -17.01 16.93 8.44
C ILE A 102 -16.98 17.26 6.94
N ASP A 103 -18.10 17.14 6.25
CA ASP A 103 -18.16 17.36 4.79
C ASP A 103 -17.79 18.82 4.47
N HIS A 104 -18.45 19.78 5.12
CA HIS A 104 -18.14 21.20 4.95
C HIS A 104 -16.81 21.61 5.60
N LEU A 105 -16.46 21.01 6.74
CA LEU A 105 -15.19 21.31 7.41
C LEU A 105 -13.99 20.93 6.54
N SER A 106 -14.04 19.77 5.88
CA SER A 106 -12.98 19.33 4.97
C SER A 106 -12.79 20.29 3.79
N GLU A 107 -13.89 20.79 3.22
CA GLU A 107 -13.87 21.79 2.15
C GLU A 107 -13.26 23.12 2.62
N ILE A 108 -13.65 23.60 3.80
CA ILE A 108 -13.12 24.83 4.39
C ILE A 108 -11.61 24.72 4.64
N LEU A 109 -11.15 23.59 5.21
CA LEU A 109 -9.73 23.34 5.48
C LEU A 109 -8.90 23.32 4.19
N ASN A 110 -9.43 22.73 3.11
CA ASN A 110 -8.76 22.76 1.81
C ASN A 110 -8.63 24.18 1.27
N LYS A 111 -9.69 25.00 1.33
CA LYS A 111 -9.66 26.42 0.91
C LYS A 111 -8.63 27.24 1.67
N PHE A 112 -8.51 27.04 2.99
CA PHE A 112 -7.47 27.70 3.78
C PHE A 112 -6.06 27.28 3.36
N CYS A 113 -5.87 26.00 3.03
CA CYS A 113 -4.57 25.48 2.62
C CYS A 113 -4.14 25.99 1.22
N GLU A 114 -5.09 26.18 0.31
CA GLU A 114 -4.86 26.77 -1.02
C GLU A 114 -4.44 28.24 -0.93
N HIS A 115 -5.04 29.02 -0.02
CA HIS A 115 -4.68 30.43 0.17
C HIS A 115 -3.29 30.64 0.79
N GLN A 116 -2.82 29.70 1.62
CA GLN A 116 -1.49 29.77 2.22
C GLN A 116 -0.38 29.29 1.28
N ASN A 117 -0.68 28.35 0.37
CA ASN A 117 0.25 27.83 -0.62
C ASN A 117 0.00 28.45 -2.00
N LYS A 118 0.14 29.77 -2.12
CA LYS A 118 0.20 30.43 -3.43
C LYS A 118 1.67 30.57 -3.85
N PRO A 119 2.26 29.62 -4.60
CA PRO A 119 3.58 29.86 -5.17
C PRO A 119 3.40 30.84 -6.34
N SER A 120 3.97 32.02 -6.20
CA SER A 120 4.51 32.73 -7.36
C SER A 120 5.39 31.74 -8.11
N SER A 121 5.08 31.42 -9.36
CA SER A 121 5.74 30.43 -10.23
C SER A 121 5.29 28.96 -10.10
N SER A 122 4.36 28.58 -10.99
CA SER A 122 4.42 27.43 -11.92
C SER A 122 5.22 26.16 -11.56
N ALA A 123 5.10 25.67 -10.33
CA ALA A 123 5.40 24.28 -10.01
C ALA A 123 4.17 23.69 -9.32
N ALA A 124 3.47 22.80 -10.02
CA ALA A 124 2.39 21.99 -9.48
C ALA A 124 2.96 21.01 -8.43
N SER A 125 3.31 21.53 -7.25
CA SER A 125 3.57 20.72 -6.08
C SER A 125 2.24 20.12 -5.65
N ASN A 126 2.20 18.80 -5.53
CA ASN A 126 1.03 18.03 -5.10
C ASN A 126 0.50 18.61 -3.78
N VAL A 127 -0.50 19.47 -3.85
CA VAL A 127 -1.23 19.91 -2.67
C VAL A 127 -1.99 18.68 -2.20
N ASP A 128 -1.63 18.21 -1.02
CA ASP A 128 -2.28 17.09 -0.34
C ASP A 128 -3.72 17.50 0.04
N THR A 129 -4.65 17.42 -0.92
CA THR A 129 -6.06 17.73 -0.72
C THR A 129 -6.67 16.75 0.27
N LEU A 130 -7.28 17.27 1.34
CA LEU A 130 -7.95 16.47 2.34
C LEU A 130 -9.30 16.01 1.79
N HIS A 131 -9.44 14.71 1.53
CA HIS A 131 -10.70 14.11 1.06
C HIS A 131 -11.34 13.29 2.18
N LEU A 132 -11.85 13.98 3.21
CA LEU A 132 -12.51 13.36 4.35
C LEU A 132 -14.01 13.71 4.41
N HIS A 133 -14.83 12.77 3.97
CA HIS A 133 -16.29 12.86 4.03
C HIS A 133 -16.88 12.01 5.15
N LYS A 134 -18.17 12.18 5.43
CA LYS A 134 -18.91 11.46 6.49
C LYS A 134 -18.71 9.94 6.48
N THR A 135 -18.75 9.30 5.32
CA THR A 135 -18.61 7.84 5.19
C THR A 135 -17.20 7.37 5.51
N LYS A 136 -16.20 8.10 5.01
CA LYS A 136 -14.79 7.83 5.28
C LYS A 136 -14.45 8.11 6.74
N CYS A 137 -14.92 9.22 7.30
CA CYS A 137 -14.76 9.57 8.70
C CYS A 137 -15.38 8.48 9.61
N ALA A 138 -16.61 8.04 9.32
CA ALA A 138 -17.26 6.97 10.07
C ALA A 138 -16.48 5.65 10.00
N ALA A 139 -15.94 5.32 8.82
CA ALA A 139 -15.12 4.13 8.64
C ALA A 139 -13.80 4.21 9.41
N LEU A 140 -13.14 5.38 9.43
CA LEU A 140 -11.93 5.58 10.23
C LEU A 140 -12.21 5.44 11.73
N ILE A 141 -13.29 6.05 12.21
CA ILE A 141 -13.69 5.95 13.63
C ILE A 141 -13.97 4.48 13.99
N ARG A 142 -14.79 3.78 13.20
CA ARG A 142 -15.24 2.43 13.51
C ARG A 142 -14.16 1.36 13.35
N ASN A 143 -13.36 1.46 12.29
CA ASN A 143 -12.48 0.36 11.89
C ASN A 143 -11.02 0.60 12.26
N VAL A 144 -10.66 1.81 12.71
CA VAL A 144 -9.28 2.16 13.05
C VAL A 144 -9.19 2.68 14.48
N ILE A 145 -9.91 3.76 14.80
CA ILE A 145 -9.79 4.43 16.11
C ILE A 145 -10.40 3.55 17.21
N ALA A 146 -11.64 3.09 17.04
CA ALA A 146 -12.34 2.31 18.07
C ALA A 146 -11.64 0.99 18.43
N PRO A 147 -11.16 0.16 17.46
CA PRO A 147 -10.44 -1.06 17.79
C PRO A 147 -9.10 -0.78 18.49
N SER A 148 -8.40 0.29 18.10
CA SER A 148 -7.14 0.68 18.75
C SER A 148 -7.36 1.04 20.22
N LEU A 149 -8.36 1.88 20.51
CA LEU A 149 -8.70 2.28 21.87
C LEU A 149 -9.22 1.12 22.72
N LEU A 150 -9.99 0.21 22.11
CA LEU A 150 -10.48 -0.98 22.81
C LEU A 150 -9.33 -1.90 23.21
N ASN A 151 -8.35 -2.12 22.32
CA ASN A 151 -7.19 -2.95 22.63
C ASN A 151 -6.35 -2.34 23.76
N GLU A 152 -6.14 -1.03 23.74
CA GLU A 152 -5.45 -0.29 24.80
C GLU A 152 -6.20 -0.42 26.14
N LEU A 153 -7.52 -0.24 26.12
CA LEU A 153 -8.35 -0.40 27.32
C LEU A 153 -8.30 -1.83 27.88
N VAL A 154 -8.33 -2.84 27.02
CA VAL A 154 -8.23 -4.25 27.45
C VAL A 154 -6.86 -4.54 28.06
N GLU A 155 -5.79 -4.00 27.49
CA GLU A 155 -4.43 -4.12 28.02
C GLU A 155 -4.33 -3.50 29.42
N ASP A 156 -4.87 -2.29 29.60
CA ASP A 156 -4.89 -1.58 30.88
C ASP A 156 -5.69 -2.33 31.97
N LEU A 157 -6.82 -2.92 31.59
CA LEU A 157 -7.68 -3.67 32.53
C LEU A 157 -7.14 -5.07 32.86
N SER A 158 -6.29 -5.66 32.03
CA SER A 158 -5.84 -7.06 32.18
C SER A 158 -5.13 -7.37 33.50
N ASN A 159 -4.52 -6.36 34.14
CA ASN A 159 -3.70 -6.52 35.34
C ASN A 159 -4.34 -5.97 36.63
N SER A 160 -5.59 -5.49 36.57
CA SER A 160 -6.25 -4.87 37.73
C SER A 160 -7.68 -5.37 37.95
N PRO A 161 -8.11 -5.58 39.21
CA PRO A 161 -9.51 -5.83 39.50
C PRO A 161 -10.33 -4.60 39.13
N PHE A 162 -11.45 -4.80 38.43
CA PHE A 162 -12.36 -3.73 38.01
C PHE A 162 -13.76 -3.95 38.55
N SER A 163 -14.50 -2.86 38.74
CA SER A 163 -15.92 -2.86 39.07
C SER A 163 -16.71 -2.21 37.94
N ILE A 164 -17.83 -2.82 37.55
CA ILE A 164 -18.73 -2.26 36.54
C ILE A 164 -19.98 -1.69 37.22
N ILE A 165 -20.38 -0.49 36.80
CA ILE A 165 -21.64 0.12 37.20
C ILE A 165 -22.55 0.06 35.97
N VAL A 166 -23.72 -0.55 36.13
CA VAL A 166 -24.72 -0.67 35.07
C VAL A 166 -25.88 0.24 35.45
N ASP A 167 -26.13 1.25 34.63
CA ASP A 167 -27.23 2.21 34.81
C ASP A 167 -28.34 1.92 33.81
N GLU A 168 -29.58 1.83 34.29
CA GLU A 168 -30.77 1.63 33.46
C GLU A 168 -31.54 2.95 33.37
N SER A 169 -31.27 3.71 32.30
CA SER A 169 -32.03 4.92 32.00
C SER A 169 -33.23 4.58 31.10
N THR A 170 -34.45 4.83 31.57
CA THR A 170 -35.65 4.83 30.74
C THR A 170 -35.89 6.22 30.12
N ASP A 171 -35.91 6.29 28.79
CA ASP A 171 -36.36 7.47 28.03
C ASP A 171 -37.89 7.65 28.22
N VAL A 172 -38.34 8.86 28.58
CA VAL A 172 -39.76 9.24 28.69
C VAL A 172 -40.15 10.12 27.50
#